data_AF-A0A7C2AX68-F1
#
_entry.id   AF-A0A7C2AX68-F1
#
_cell.length_a   1.000
_cell.length_b   1.000
_cell.length_c   1.000
_cell.angle_alpha   90.00
_cell.angle_beta   90.00
_cell.angle_gamma   90.00
#
_symmetry.space_group_name_H-M   'P 1'
#
loop_
_entity.id
_entity.type
_entity.pdbx_description
1 polymer ?
#
loop_
_entity_poly.entity_id
_entity_poly.type
_entity_poly.pdbx_seq_one_letter_code
_entity_poly.pdbx_strand_id
1 'polypeptide(L)'
;MATIEEILKSKKKPKEIVELLAEKLKSDDKAIDELIQCFRDGSTTEKGNCMEAIEYVTKESPEFAEDCLDFVIEHINDRAPRVKWEACRIIGNLAKKFPDKVKDAIPKLLENTKDKGTVVRWSAAFALTEIAKSNPEMQEELVPEFKKILERENNKGVKNIYMKYLKGAGL
;
A
#
# COMPACT_ATOMS: atom_id res chain seq x y z
N MET A 1 13.92 -4.81 23.81
CA MET A 1 13.25 -5.48 22.68
C MET A 1 14.29 -5.72 21.59
N ALA A 2 14.12 -6.76 20.78
CA ALA A 2 15.02 -7.03 19.65
C ALA A 2 15.01 -5.84 18.66
N THR A 3 16.13 -5.62 17.98
CA THR A 3 16.25 -4.63 16.90
C THR A 3 15.45 -5.07 15.67
N ILE A 4 15.15 -4.15 14.75
CA ILE A 4 14.48 -4.49 13.48
C ILE A 4 15.34 -5.48 12.68
N GLU A 5 16.67 -5.27 12.67
CA GLU A 5 17.62 -6.16 12.01
C GLU A 5 17.59 -7.58 12.61
N GLU A 6 17.57 -7.70 13.94
CA GLU A 6 17.49 -8.99 14.64
C GLU A 6 16.18 -9.72 14.33
N ILE A 7 15.06 -9.00 14.25
CA ILE A 7 13.74 -9.55 13.90
C ILE A 7 13.76 -10.09 12.47
N LEU A 8 14.24 -9.29 11.51
CA LEU A 8 14.29 -9.65 10.08
C LEU A 8 15.20 -10.86 9.81
N LYS A 9 16.36 -10.92 10.46
CA LYS A 9 17.35 -12.01 10.30
C LYS A 9 17.03 -13.25 11.12
N SER A 10 15.97 -13.24 11.91
CA SER A 10 15.57 -14.38 12.73
C SER A 10 15.13 -15.58 11.87
N LYS A 11 15.24 -16.80 12.42
CA LYS A 11 14.77 -18.03 11.76
C LYS A 11 13.25 -18.24 11.91
N LYS A 12 12.50 -17.17 12.21
CA LYS A 12 11.05 -17.21 12.45
C LYS A 12 10.29 -17.31 11.14
N LYS A 13 9.02 -17.70 11.22
CA LYS A 13 8.15 -17.74 10.04
C LYS A 13 7.85 -16.32 9.55
N PRO A 14 7.62 -16.10 8.24
CA PRO A 14 7.36 -14.75 7.70
C PRO A 14 6.25 -13.99 8.42
N LYS A 15 5.15 -14.67 8.78
CA LYS A 15 4.04 -14.07 9.53
C LYS A 15 4.48 -13.56 10.91
N GLU A 16 5.25 -14.37 11.64
CA GLU A 16 5.75 -14.02 12.97
C GLU A 16 6.75 -12.86 12.91
N ILE A 17 7.57 -12.79 11.85
CA ILE A 17 8.45 -11.65 11.60
C ILE A 17 7.62 -10.36 11.44
N VAL A 18 6.59 -10.37 10.60
CA VAL A 18 5.72 -9.21 10.39
C VAL A 18 5.03 -8.78 11.69
N GLU A 19 4.51 -9.72 12.47
CA GLU A 19 3.89 -9.43 13.78
C GLU A 19 4.90 -8.77 14.74
N LEU A 20 6.12 -9.30 14.84
CA LEU A 20 7.16 -8.71 15.70
C LEU A 20 7.60 -7.32 15.23
N LEU A 21 7.70 -7.10 13.91
CA LEU A 21 7.99 -5.78 13.35
C LEU A 21 6.87 -4.79 13.69
N ALA A 22 5.61 -5.17 13.50
CA ALA A 22 4.48 -4.32 13.81
C ALA A 22 4.41 -3.95 15.31
N GLU A 23 4.60 -4.91 16.21
CA GLU A 23 4.64 -4.64 17.65
C GLU A 23 5.82 -3.73 18.04
N LYS A 24 6.97 -3.89 17.37
CA LYS A 24 8.12 -3.00 17.55
C LYS A 24 7.81 -1.57 17.08
N LEU A 25 7.17 -1.40 15.93
CA LEU A 25 6.73 -0.10 15.41
C LEU A 25 5.73 0.60 16.33
N LYS A 26 4.79 -0.15 16.94
CA LYS A 26 3.79 0.41 17.86
C LYS A 26 4.35 0.86 19.20
N SER A 27 5.48 0.31 19.62
CA SER A 27 6.02 0.50 20.97
C SER A 27 7.25 1.41 21.01
N ASP A 28 7.77 1.83 19.87
CA ASP A 28 8.98 2.64 19.75
C ASP A 28 8.91 3.54 18.52
N ASP A 29 8.66 4.83 18.73
CA ASP A 29 8.55 5.84 17.66
C ASP A 29 9.80 5.92 16.77
N LYS A 30 10.97 5.50 17.27
CA LYS A 30 12.22 5.50 16.47
C LYS A 30 12.38 4.25 15.62
N ALA A 31 11.55 3.23 15.81
CA ALA A 31 11.66 1.98 15.08
C ALA A 31 11.37 2.13 13.58
N ILE A 32 10.63 3.17 13.18
CA ILE A 32 10.35 3.43 11.76
C ILE A 32 11.63 3.81 11.00
N ASP A 33 12.49 4.62 11.58
CA ASP A 33 13.77 5.02 10.96
C ASP A 33 14.68 3.79 10.77
N GLU A 34 14.75 2.93 11.79
CA GLU A 34 15.51 1.68 11.73
C GLU A 34 14.95 0.75 10.66
N LEU A 35 13.62 0.60 10.58
CA LEU A 35 12.95 -0.22 9.59
C LEU A 35 13.18 0.29 8.17
N ILE A 36 13.15 1.61 7.94
CA ILE A 36 13.46 2.21 6.63
C ILE A 36 14.91 1.93 6.24
N GLN A 37 15.85 2.00 7.18
CA GLN A 37 17.26 1.65 6.90
C GLN A 37 17.40 0.17 6.53
N CYS A 38 16.83 -0.74 7.33
CA CYS A 38 16.85 -2.17 7.03
C CYS A 38 16.13 -2.52 5.72
N PHE A 39 15.06 -1.79 5.37
CA PHE A 39 14.38 -1.95 4.08
C PHE A 39 15.33 -1.66 2.92
N ARG A 40 16.07 -0.54 2.97
CA ARG A 40 16.96 -0.11 1.86
C ARG A 40 18.02 -1.15 1.54
N ASP A 41 18.62 -1.72 2.57
CA ASP A 41 19.71 -2.70 2.47
C ASP A 41 19.21 -4.16 2.38
N GLY A 42 17.90 -4.37 2.52
CA GLY A 42 17.28 -5.68 2.63
C GLY A 42 17.03 -6.40 1.30
N SER A 43 16.91 -7.72 1.39
CA SER A 43 16.42 -8.58 0.32
C SER A 43 14.96 -8.29 -0.03
N THR A 44 14.52 -8.79 -1.19
CA THR A 44 13.11 -8.73 -1.64
C THR A 44 12.12 -9.20 -0.56
N THR A 45 12.49 -10.23 0.19
CA THR A 45 11.65 -10.79 1.27
C THR A 45 11.59 -9.86 2.47
N GLU A 46 12.74 -9.33 2.90
CA GLU A 46 12.82 -8.40 4.05
C GLU A 46 12.08 -7.10 3.74
N LYS A 47 12.24 -6.55 2.54
CA LYS A 47 11.48 -5.39 2.06
C LYS A 47 9.97 -5.63 2.12
N GLY A 48 9.53 -6.81 1.67
CA GLY A 48 8.13 -7.21 1.74
C GLY A 48 7.60 -7.32 3.17
N ASN A 49 8.39 -7.89 4.09
CA ASN A 49 8.02 -7.97 5.52
C ASN A 49 7.91 -6.56 6.15
N CYS A 50 8.85 -5.68 5.83
CA CYS A 50 8.85 -4.29 6.31
C CYS A 50 7.59 -3.54 5.85
N MET A 51 7.28 -3.60 4.56
CA MET A 51 6.11 -2.91 4.02
C MET A 51 4.79 -3.49 4.54
N GLU A 52 4.71 -4.81 4.76
CA GLU A 52 3.53 -5.44 5.37
C GLU A 52 3.36 -5.05 6.85
N ALA A 53 4.46 -4.89 7.60
CA ALA A 53 4.39 -4.39 8.97
C ALA A 53 3.84 -2.95 9.01
N ILE A 54 4.28 -2.08 8.10
CA ILE A 54 3.70 -0.73 7.94
C ILE A 54 2.21 -0.82 7.59
N GLU A 55 1.80 -1.71 6.68
CA GLU A 55 0.39 -1.91 6.35
C GLU A 55 -0.44 -2.33 7.56
N TYR A 56 0.08 -3.24 8.37
CA TYR A 56 -0.58 -3.70 9.57
C TYR A 56 -0.79 -2.55 10.57
N VAL A 57 0.26 -1.77 10.84
CA VAL A 57 0.19 -0.66 11.80
C VAL A 57 -0.72 0.46 11.28
N THR A 58 -0.56 0.89 10.03
CA THR A 58 -1.38 1.98 9.44
C THR A 58 -2.86 1.61 9.31
N LYS A 59 -3.19 0.32 9.21
CA LYS A 59 -4.58 -0.15 9.22
C LYS A 59 -5.24 -0.01 10.60
N GLU A 60 -4.49 -0.22 11.68
CA GLU A 60 -4.98 -0.09 13.06
C GLU A 60 -4.91 1.36 13.57
N SER A 61 -3.82 2.06 13.22
CA SER A 61 -3.48 3.42 13.66
C SER A 61 -3.00 4.26 12.47
N PRO A 62 -3.92 4.85 11.68
CA PRO A 62 -3.59 5.60 10.47
C PRO A 62 -2.61 6.76 10.70
N GLU A 63 -2.66 7.41 11.87
CA GLU A 63 -1.75 8.50 12.27
C GLU A 63 -0.26 8.14 12.21
N PHE A 64 0.10 6.87 12.37
CA PHE A 64 1.48 6.38 12.20
C PHE A 64 2.04 6.68 10.80
N ALA A 65 1.18 6.84 9.80
CA ALA A 65 1.62 7.16 8.45
C ALA A 65 2.24 8.57 8.32
N GLU A 66 2.03 9.47 9.28
CA GLU A 66 2.65 10.81 9.22
C GLU A 66 4.18 10.74 9.12
N ASP A 67 4.79 9.71 9.71
CA ASP A 67 6.24 9.54 9.74
C ASP A 67 6.81 8.77 8.52
N CYS A 68 5.96 8.10 7.74
CA CYS A 68 6.43 7.19 6.68
C CYS A 68 5.67 7.25 5.35
N LEU A 69 4.66 8.11 5.20
CA LEU A 69 3.85 8.17 3.97
C LEU A 69 4.69 8.48 2.73
N ASP A 70 5.61 9.43 2.80
CA ASP A 70 6.48 9.78 1.67
C ASP A 70 7.33 8.59 1.23
N PHE A 71 7.85 7.83 2.20
CA PHE A 71 8.58 6.59 1.95
C PHE A 71 7.70 5.52 1.28
N VAL A 72 6.44 5.37 1.73
CA VAL A 72 5.48 4.45 1.10
C VAL A 72 5.20 4.88 -0.35
N ILE A 73 4.93 6.17 -0.59
CA ILE A 73 4.69 6.73 -1.92
C ILE A 73 5.90 6.53 -2.83
N GLU A 74 7.12 6.71 -2.32
CA GLU A 74 8.36 6.46 -3.06
C GLU A 74 8.39 5.03 -3.64
N HIS A 75 7.94 4.04 -2.86
CA HIS A 75 8.11 2.61 -3.13
C HIS A 75 6.88 1.90 -3.75
N ILE A 76 5.84 2.63 -4.17
CA ILE A 76 4.65 2.02 -4.81
C ILE A 76 5.02 1.15 -6.02
N ASN A 77 6.04 1.54 -6.80
CA ASN A 77 6.49 0.78 -7.98
C ASN A 77 7.80 0.00 -7.74
N ASP A 78 8.12 -0.35 -6.49
CA ASP A 78 9.32 -1.13 -6.14
C ASP A 78 9.42 -2.44 -6.94
N ARG A 79 10.64 -2.93 -7.20
CA ARG A 79 10.86 -4.16 -7.97
C ARG A 79 10.27 -5.41 -7.30
N ALA A 80 10.18 -5.43 -5.97
CA ALA A 80 9.61 -6.50 -5.19
C ALA A 80 8.07 -6.45 -5.28
N PRO A 81 7.40 -7.49 -5.83
CA PRO A 81 5.95 -7.50 -5.96
C PRO A 81 5.21 -7.27 -4.63
N ARG A 82 5.74 -7.82 -3.53
CA ARG A 82 5.16 -7.64 -2.18
C ARG A 82 5.15 -6.20 -1.72
N VAL A 83 6.24 -5.48 -1.96
CA VAL A 83 6.30 -4.04 -1.66
C VAL A 83 5.24 -3.29 -2.45
N LYS A 84 5.11 -3.55 -3.76
CA LYS A 84 4.10 -2.87 -4.59
C LYS A 84 2.68 -3.02 -4.04
N TRP A 85 2.26 -4.25 -3.75
CA TRP A 85 0.87 -4.48 -3.33
C TRP A 85 0.60 -4.02 -1.90
N GLU A 86 1.57 -4.11 -0.99
CA GLU A 86 1.41 -3.59 0.38
C GLU A 86 1.42 -2.05 0.38
N ALA A 87 2.31 -1.42 -0.40
CA ALA A 87 2.32 0.04 -0.56
C ALA A 87 0.97 0.55 -1.10
N CYS A 88 0.42 -0.09 -2.14
CA CYS A 88 -0.93 0.24 -2.62
C CYS A 88 -1.99 0.09 -1.51
N ARG A 89 -1.95 -0.99 -0.71
CA ARG A 89 -2.91 -1.20 0.38
C ARG A 89 -2.80 -0.13 1.46
N ILE A 90 -1.58 0.26 1.85
CA ILE A 90 -1.33 1.37 2.77
C ILE A 90 -2.00 2.65 2.24
N ILE A 91 -1.75 3.01 0.99
CA ILE A 91 -2.36 4.21 0.39
C ILE A 91 -3.90 4.15 0.44
N GLY A 92 -4.49 2.99 0.12
CA GLY A 92 -5.94 2.80 0.20
C GLY A 92 -6.49 2.94 1.63
N ASN A 93 -5.82 2.35 2.61
CA ASN A 93 -6.20 2.45 4.04
C ASN A 93 -6.15 3.92 4.53
N LEU A 94 -5.20 4.70 4.01
CA LEU A 94 -4.95 6.08 4.43
C LEU A 94 -5.80 7.11 3.70
N ALA A 95 -6.44 6.76 2.58
CA ALA A 95 -7.11 7.71 1.70
C ALA A 95 -8.17 8.57 2.40
N LYS A 96 -8.92 7.98 3.34
CA LYS A 96 -9.94 8.71 4.12
C LYS A 96 -9.34 9.70 5.11
N LYS A 97 -8.20 9.36 5.70
CA LYS A 97 -7.55 10.15 6.76
C LYS A 97 -6.66 11.26 6.17
N PHE A 98 -5.98 10.97 5.06
CA PHE A 98 -5.03 11.87 4.41
C PHE A 98 -5.36 12.09 2.93
N PRO A 99 -6.59 12.49 2.56
CA PRO A 99 -7.04 12.56 1.17
C PRO A 99 -6.16 13.44 0.28
N ASP A 100 -5.61 14.53 0.83
CA ASP A 100 -4.75 15.46 0.10
C ASP A 100 -3.32 14.97 -0.09
N LYS A 101 -2.81 14.12 0.82
CA LYS A 101 -1.43 13.61 0.73
C LYS A 101 -1.35 12.39 -0.20
N VAL A 102 -2.37 11.53 -0.17
CA VAL A 102 -2.35 10.29 -0.96
C VAL A 102 -2.54 10.52 -2.47
N LYS A 103 -2.99 11.71 -2.91
CA LYS A 103 -3.18 12.00 -4.33
C LYS A 103 -1.87 11.92 -5.13
N ASP A 104 -0.74 12.21 -4.50
CA ASP A 104 0.58 12.14 -5.13
C ASP A 104 0.97 10.70 -5.51
N ALA A 105 0.28 9.70 -4.93
CA ALA A 105 0.42 8.30 -5.30
C ALA A 105 -0.24 7.95 -6.63
N ILE A 106 -1.21 8.74 -7.12
CA ILE A 106 -2.08 8.37 -8.25
C ILE A 106 -1.29 7.94 -9.50
N PRO A 107 -0.26 8.69 -9.98
CA PRO A 107 0.48 8.28 -11.17
C PRO A 107 1.13 6.90 -11.03
N LYS A 108 1.71 6.62 -9.86
CA LYS A 108 2.35 5.34 -9.53
C LYS A 108 1.35 4.20 -9.38
N LEU A 109 0.18 4.48 -8.79
CA LEU A 109 -0.91 3.53 -8.68
C LEU A 109 -1.47 3.16 -10.07
N LEU A 110 -1.66 4.15 -10.95
CA LEU A 110 -2.11 3.93 -12.33
C LEU A 110 -1.13 3.07 -13.12
N GLU A 111 0.18 3.21 -12.90
CA GLU A 111 1.19 2.30 -13.47
C GLU A 111 0.98 0.86 -12.98
N ASN A 112 0.78 0.67 -11.67
CA ASN A 112 0.55 -0.66 -11.09
C ASN A 112 -0.74 -1.33 -11.59
N THR A 113 -1.71 -0.61 -12.18
CA THR A 113 -2.87 -1.21 -12.87
C THR A 113 -2.50 -1.99 -14.13
N LYS A 114 -1.24 -1.89 -14.60
CA LYS A 114 -0.71 -2.62 -15.76
C LYS A 114 0.24 -3.73 -15.36
N ASP A 115 0.47 -3.95 -14.06
CA ASP A 115 1.42 -4.95 -13.57
C ASP A 115 0.99 -6.38 -13.96
N LYS A 116 1.95 -7.26 -14.25
CA LYS A 116 1.68 -8.66 -14.57
C LYS A 116 0.99 -9.42 -13.43
N GLY A 117 1.27 -9.03 -12.18
CA GLY A 117 0.75 -9.66 -10.98
C GLY A 117 -0.66 -9.17 -10.66
N THR A 118 -1.62 -10.10 -10.62
CA THR A 118 -3.02 -9.79 -10.28
C THR A 118 -3.17 -9.15 -8.91
N VAL A 119 -2.38 -9.55 -7.91
CA VAL A 119 -2.43 -8.98 -6.55
C VAL A 119 -2.03 -7.50 -6.56
N VAL A 120 -1.00 -7.14 -7.34
CA VAL A 120 -0.57 -5.74 -7.49
C VAL A 120 -1.67 -4.91 -8.15
N ARG A 121 -2.26 -5.41 -9.25
CA ARG A 121 -3.39 -4.73 -9.92
C ARG A 121 -4.61 -4.58 -9.02
N TRP A 122 -4.92 -5.61 -8.23
CA TRP A 122 -6.02 -5.58 -7.26
C TRP A 122 -5.78 -4.52 -6.19
N SER A 123 -4.58 -4.47 -5.60
CA SER A 123 -4.26 -3.47 -4.58
C SER A 123 -4.23 -2.05 -5.13
N ALA A 124 -3.74 -1.86 -6.37
CA ALA A 124 -3.81 -0.56 -7.04
C ALA A 124 -5.27 -0.12 -7.28
N ALA A 125 -6.13 -1.04 -7.72
CA ALA A 125 -7.56 -0.78 -7.88
C ALA A 125 -8.22 -0.40 -6.56
N PHE A 126 -7.93 -1.12 -5.48
CA PHE A 126 -8.39 -0.78 -4.14
C PHE A 126 -7.99 0.66 -3.77
N ALA A 127 -6.69 0.97 -3.82
CA ALA A 127 -6.16 2.29 -3.48
C ALA A 127 -6.81 3.42 -4.28
N LEU A 128 -6.86 3.30 -5.60
CA LEU A 128 -7.45 4.30 -6.48
C LEU A 128 -8.93 4.53 -6.17
N THR A 129 -9.69 3.47 -5.92
CA THR A 129 -11.11 3.63 -5.56
C THR A 129 -11.31 4.24 -4.18
N GLU A 130 -10.45 3.97 -3.20
CA GLU A 130 -10.52 4.63 -1.89
C GLU A 130 -10.14 6.12 -1.95
N ILE A 131 -9.16 6.49 -2.79
CA ILE A 131 -8.82 7.89 -3.08
C ILE A 131 -10.04 8.59 -3.69
N ALA A 132 -10.64 8.00 -4.73
CA ALA A 132 -11.80 8.57 -5.39
C ALA A 132 -13.02 8.70 -4.45
N LYS A 133 -13.24 7.75 -3.52
CA LYS A 133 -14.29 7.88 -2.49
C LYS A 133 -14.04 9.04 -1.52
N SER A 134 -12.77 9.34 -1.25
CA SER A 134 -12.37 10.26 -0.18
C SER A 134 -12.17 11.69 -0.67
N ASN A 135 -12.08 11.90 -1.98
CA ASN A 135 -11.87 13.21 -2.58
C ASN A 135 -12.70 13.38 -3.89
N PRO A 136 -13.71 14.27 -3.90
CA PRO A 136 -14.56 14.51 -5.09
C PRO A 136 -13.79 14.98 -6.34
N GLU A 137 -12.77 15.82 -6.18
CA GLU A 137 -11.93 16.26 -7.31
C GLU A 137 -11.21 15.07 -7.95
N MET A 138 -10.65 14.20 -7.10
CA MET A 138 -9.99 12.97 -7.57
C MET A 138 -10.99 11.97 -8.14
N GLN A 139 -12.24 11.96 -7.66
CA GLN A 139 -13.30 11.15 -8.27
C GLN A 139 -13.55 11.54 -9.73
N GLU A 140 -13.69 12.84 -10.00
CA GLU A 140 -13.90 13.34 -11.36
C GLU A 140 -12.74 12.96 -12.28
N GLU A 141 -11.50 13.06 -11.79
CA GLU A 141 -10.30 12.70 -12.54
C GLU A 141 -10.18 11.18 -12.80
N LEU A 142 -10.47 10.35 -11.78
CA LEU A 142 -10.20 8.92 -11.83
C LEU A 142 -11.28 8.08 -12.51
N VAL A 143 -12.54 8.54 -12.55
CA VAL A 143 -13.65 7.79 -13.16
C VAL A 143 -13.41 7.47 -14.65
N PRO A 144 -12.93 8.41 -15.49
CA PRO A 144 -12.52 8.09 -16.86
C PRO A 144 -11.41 7.02 -16.92
N GLU A 145 -10.43 7.06 -16.03
CA GLU A 145 -9.37 6.06 -15.97
C GLU A 145 -9.91 4.68 -15.56
N PHE A 146 -10.87 4.60 -14.65
CA PHE A 146 -11.52 3.34 -14.27
C PHE A 146 -12.22 2.68 -15.45
N LYS A 147 -12.87 3.46 -16.32
CA LYS A 147 -13.50 2.97 -17.55
C LYS A 147 -12.44 2.38 -18.51
N LYS A 148 -11.33 3.10 -18.73
CA LYS A 148 -10.19 2.60 -19.55
C LYS A 148 -9.56 1.33 -18.97
N ILE A 149 -9.44 1.23 -17.64
CA ILE A 149 -8.89 0.05 -16.97
C ILE A 149 -9.83 -1.15 -17.15
N LEU A 150 -11.14 -0.96 -17.04
CA LEU A 150 -12.15 -2.00 -17.23
C LEU A 150 -12.14 -2.60 -18.65
N GLU A 151 -11.81 -1.81 -19.67
CA GLU A 151 -11.68 -2.29 -21.06
C GLU A 151 -10.54 -3.29 -21.22
N ARG A 152 -9.40 -3.09 -20.54
CA ARG A 152 -8.20 -3.94 -20.68
C ARG A 152 -8.04 -5.02 -19.61
N GLU A 153 -8.67 -4.86 -18.43
CA GLU A 153 -8.52 -5.83 -17.34
C GLU A 153 -9.29 -7.11 -17.62
N ASN A 154 -8.65 -8.27 -17.46
CA ASN A 154 -9.28 -9.57 -17.71
C ASN A 154 -9.65 -10.30 -16.41
N ASN A 155 -9.02 -9.95 -15.29
CA ASN A 155 -9.30 -10.56 -14.01
C ASN A 155 -10.62 -10.03 -13.42
N LYS A 156 -11.57 -10.95 -13.18
CA LYS A 156 -12.89 -10.63 -12.60
C LYS A 156 -12.78 -9.95 -11.22
N GLY A 157 -11.84 -10.39 -10.39
CA GLY A 157 -11.63 -9.82 -9.05
C GLY A 157 -11.22 -8.35 -9.09
N VAL A 158 -10.30 -8.00 -10.00
CA VAL A 158 -9.86 -6.61 -10.20
C VAL A 158 -10.99 -5.78 -10.82
N LYS A 159 -11.67 -6.28 -11.88
CA LYS A 159 -12.83 -5.59 -12.47
C LYS A 159 -13.91 -5.29 -11.44
N ASN A 160 -14.19 -6.23 -10.55
CA ASN A 160 -15.22 -6.10 -9.52
C ASN A 160 -14.96 -4.93 -8.56
N ILE A 161 -13.71 -4.52 -8.31
CA ILE A 161 -13.42 -3.36 -7.47
C ILE A 161 -13.98 -2.09 -8.12
N TYR A 162 -13.57 -1.81 -9.37
CA TYR A 162 -14.01 -0.64 -10.11
C TYR A 162 -15.52 -0.65 -10.37
N MET A 163 -16.09 -1.79 -10.77
CA MET A 163 -17.54 -1.89 -11.03
C MET A 163 -18.37 -1.66 -9.77
N LYS A 164 -17.95 -2.20 -8.61
CA LYS A 164 -18.63 -1.95 -7.33
C LYS A 164 -18.56 -0.48 -6.95
N TYR A 165 -17.40 0.14 -7.13
CA TYR A 165 -17.23 1.57 -6.89
C TYR A 165 -18.16 2.41 -7.77
N LEU A 166 -18.10 2.24 -9.10
CA LEU A 166 -18.91 3.01 -10.05
C LEU A 166 -20.42 2.85 -9.78
N LYS A 167 -20.88 1.60 -9.57
CA LYS A 167 -22.27 1.34 -9.19
C LYS A 167 -22.67 2.01 -7.88
N GLY A 168 -21.79 1.98 -6.87
CA GLY A 168 -22.03 2.61 -5.57
C GLY A 168 -22.05 4.14 -5.63
N ALA A 169 -21.30 4.73 -6.56
CA ALA A 169 -21.27 6.17 -6.81
C ALA A 169 -22.37 6.64 -7.79
N GLY A 170 -23.10 5.73 -8.43
CA GLY A 170 -24.12 6.07 -9.44
C GLY A 170 -23.56 6.49 -10.80
N LEU A 171 -22.38 5.96 -11.20
CA LEU A 171 -21.58 6.35 -12.38
C LEU A 171 -21.40 5.24 -13.43
#